data_AF-A0A6G1JXS3-F1
#
_entry.id   AF-A0A6G1JXS3-F1
#
_cell.length_a   1.000
_cell.length_b   1.000
_cell.length_c   1.000
_cell.angle_alpha   90.00
_cell.angle_beta   90.00
_cell.angle_gamma   90.00
#
_symmetry.space_group_name_H-M   'P 1'
#
loop_
_entity.id
_entity.type
_entity.pdbx_description
1 polymer ?
#
loop_
_entity_poly.entity_id
_entity_poly.type
_entity_poly.pdbx_seq_one_letter_code
_entity_poly.pdbx_strand_id
1 'polypeptide(L)'
;MGAVQQLLDLCRKDGVYLSDGIKRAIFWQDLNSSVMTGSSRVVDHSTFSELQWKRDPFSPNFFVLPPGFRTLSHLLGAEFIEVLEDIYALQCLRDLMLFGKEDVISMAHVDNQQASVQSRLVSLPNRSSISACCHLAAYLCSTMLRCKIWRGSTIPSHLSFQLLCELEKAKDDIIWDNQPGLLAWLLHIGGAFAPTGSIRSGYVVLLQLNRNTRLRGLYTTWPGLLDILKQFIWSEKAFAEQVQVFWQECFV
;
A
#
# COMPACT_ATOMS: atom_id res chain seq x y z
N MET A 1 13.71 14.51 14.55
CA MET A 1 12.36 14.57 15.15
C MET A 1 12.34 14.90 16.65
N GLY A 2 13.35 15.58 17.21
CA GLY A 2 13.36 15.90 18.65
C GLY A 2 12.24 16.84 19.11
N ALA A 3 11.77 17.75 18.25
CA ALA A 3 10.76 18.73 18.60
C ALA A 3 9.37 18.11 18.90
N VAL A 4 8.97 17.05 18.19
CA VAL A 4 7.70 16.35 18.45
C VAL A 4 7.76 15.63 19.80
N GLN A 5 8.85 14.92 20.07
CA GLN A 5 9.04 14.27 21.36
C GLN A 5 9.03 15.29 22.51
N GLN A 6 9.76 16.40 22.36
CA GLN A 6 9.77 17.49 23.34
C GLN A 6 8.39 18.09 23.57
N LEU A 7 7.60 18.30 22.51
CA LEU A 7 6.22 18.78 22.63
C LEU A 7 5.36 17.78 23.43
N LEU A 8 5.42 16.49 23.11
CA LEU A 8 4.65 15.46 23.81
C LEU A 8 5.05 15.36 25.29
N ASP A 9 6.34 15.49 25.58
CA ASP A 9 6.87 15.46 26.95
C ASP A 9 6.42 16.69 27.75
N LEU A 10 6.46 17.89 27.14
CA LEU A 10 5.96 19.12 27.75
C LEU A 10 4.45 19.05 28.01
N CYS A 11 3.66 18.61 27.03
CA CYS A 11 2.22 18.46 27.21
C CYS A 11 1.87 17.49 28.34
N ARG A 12 2.63 16.38 28.46
CA ARG A 12 2.47 15.42 29.54
C ARG A 12 2.86 16.01 30.90
N LYS A 13 3.96 16.77 30.96
CA LYS A 13 4.47 17.39 32.19
C LYS A 13 3.57 18.50 32.70
N ASP A 14 3.09 19.35 31.79
CA ASP A 14 2.36 20.59 32.12
C ASP A 14 0.84 20.40 32.08
N GLY A 15 0.35 19.17 31.81
CA GLY A 15 -1.07 18.85 31.76
C GLY A 15 -1.81 19.52 30.58
N VAL A 16 -1.09 19.89 29.52
CA VAL A 16 -1.67 20.55 28.34
C VAL A 16 -2.32 19.51 27.43
N TYR A 17 -3.63 19.65 27.21
CA TYR A 17 -4.37 18.77 26.31
C TYR A 17 -4.14 19.15 24.85
N LEU A 18 -3.62 18.21 24.05
CA LEU A 18 -3.56 18.35 22.60
C LEU A 18 -4.90 17.99 21.98
N SER A 19 -5.39 18.85 21.08
CA SER A 19 -6.59 18.55 20.29
C SER A 19 -6.36 17.36 19.35
N ASP A 20 -7.43 16.67 18.98
CA ASP A 20 -7.40 15.50 18.11
C ASP A 20 -6.77 15.83 16.75
N GLY A 21 -7.03 17.03 16.22
CA GLY A 21 -6.41 17.51 14.99
C GLY A 21 -4.87 17.60 15.09
N ILE A 22 -4.34 18.07 16.22
CA ILE A 22 -2.89 18.17 16.44
C ILE A 22 -2.28 16.77 16.58
N LYS A 23 -2.89 15.87 17.34
CA LYS A 23 -2.44 14.47 17.48
C LYS A 23 -2.35 13.76 16.12
N ARG A 24 -3.37 13.94 15.29
CA ARG A 24 -3.42 13.39 13.93
C ARG A 24 -2.36 13.99 13.01
N ALA A 25 -2.13 15.31 13.10
CA ALA A 25 -1.08 15.96 12.35
C ALA A 25 0.31 15.43 12.74
N ILE A 26 0.57 15.27 14.05
CA ILE A 26 1.82 14.67 14.56
C ILE A 26 2.01 13.27 14.00
N PHE A 27 0.99 12.41 14.07
CA PHE A 27 1.06 11.05 13.54
C PHE A 27 1.37 11.00 12.05
N TRP A 28 0.60 11.74 11.23
CA TRP A 28 0.78 11.72 9.78
C TRP A 28 2.12 12.34 9.36
N GLN A 29 2.59 13.36 10.07
CA GLN A 29 3.91 13.94 9.85
C GLN A 29 5.03 12.92 10.15
N ASP A 30 4.98 12.25 11.31
CA ASP A 30 5.97 11.26 11.73
C ASP A 30 6.01 10.06 10.77
N LEU A 31 4.83 9.51 10.42
CA LEU A 31 4.69 8.41 9.45
C LEU A 31 5.27 8.79 8.08
N ASN A 32 4.82 9.90 7.51
CA ASN A 32 5.26 10.31 6.17
C ASN A 32 6.74 10.67 6.13
N SER A 33 7.27 11.31 7.18
CA SER A 33 8.70 11.62 7.28
C SER A 33 9.54 10.34 7.32
N SER A 34 9.10 9.35 8.10
CA SER A 34 9.77 8.05 8.18
C SER A 34 9.76 7.31 6.83
N VAL A 35 8.64 7.28 6.14
CA VAL A 35 8.55 6.68 4.79
C VAL A 35 9.47 7.37 3.80
N MET A 36 9.52 8.70 3.80
CA MET A 36 10.30 9.48 2.84
C MET A 36 11.80 9.50 3.12
N THR A 37 12.21 9.38 4.39
CA THR A 37 13.61 9.59 4.80
C THR A 37 14.27 8.36 5.42
N GLY A 38 13.51 7.31 5.72
CA GLY A 38 13.97 6.15 6.47
C GLY A 38 14.22 6.45 7.96
N SER A 39 13.79 7.61 8.47
CA SER A 39 13.98 7.96 9.88
C SER A 39 13.14 7.07 10.80
N SER A 40 13.64 6.82 12.01
CA SER A 40 12.89 6.14 13.06
C SER A 40 11.61 6.92 13.43
N ARG A 41 10.54 6.17 13.73
CA ARG A 41 9.25 6.68 14.18
C ARG A 41 9.29 7.08 15.65
N VAL A 42 8.53 8.12 16.01
CA VAL A 42 8.32 8.55 17.41
C VAL A 42 6.95 8.13 17.93
N VAL A 43 5.95 8.08 17.05
CA VAL A 43 4.58 7.67 17.39
C VAL A 43 4.09 6.58 16.43
N ASP A 44 3.13 5.79 16.88
CA ASP A 44 2.51 4.72 16.10
C ASP A 44 0.98 4.79 16.16
N HIS A 45 0.33 3.86 15.46
CA HIS A 45 -1.13 3.73 15.42
C HIS A 45 -1.81 3.45 16.77
N SER A 46 -1.05 3.12 17.82
CA SER A 46 -1.56 2.88 19.17
C SER A 46 -1.39 4.08 20.11
N THR A 47 -0.51 5.03 19.74
CA THR A 47 -0.08 6.15 20.58
C THR A 47 -1.21 7.12 20.94
N PHE A 48 -2.11 7.40 19.98
CA PHE A 48 -3.25 8.30 20.17
C PHE A 48 -4.57 7.53 20.05
N SER A 49 -5.43 7.62 21.06
CA SER A 49 -6.72 6.91 21.12
C SER A 49 -7.64 7.24 19.95
N GLU A 50 -7.54 8.45 19.40
CA GLU A 50 -8.38 8.95 18.32
C GLU A 50 -7.99 8.36 16.95
N LEU A 51 -6.82 7.74 16.86
CA LEU A 51 -6.33 7.01 15.68
C LEU A 51 -6.48 5.49 15.83
N GLN A 52 -6.84 5.01 17.02
CA GLN A 52 -6.98 3.58 17.25
C GLN A 52 -8.09 3.03 16.36
N TRP A 53 -7.76 1.94 15.68
CA TRP A 53 -8.67 1.18 14.85
C TRP A 53 -8.53 -0.29 15.18
N LYS A 54 -9.66 -0.99 15.16
CA LYS A 54 -9.73 -2.44 15.32
C LYS A 54 -10.73 -2.98 14.31
N ARG A 55 -10.51 -4.22 13.90
CA ARG A 55 -11.46 -4.97 13.08
C ARG A 55 -12.82 -4.98 13.76
N ASP A 56 -13.88 -4.79 12.98
CA ASP A 56 -15.24 -4.98 13.47
C ASP A 56 -15.46 -6.49 13.73
N PRO A 57 -15.70 -6.90 14.99
CA PRO A 57 -15.89 -8.31 15.32
C PRO A 57 -17.16 -8.89 14.69
N PHE A 58 -18.11 -8.04 14.26
CA PHE A 58 -19.37 -8.46 13.64
C PHE A 58 -19.30 -8.55 12.12
N SER A 59 -18.17 -8.17 11.51
CA SER A 59 -17.98 -8.16 10.06
C SER A 59 -16.73 -8.96 9.62
N PRO A 60 -16.55 -10.23 10.07
CA PRO A 60 -15.34 -11.00 9.80
C PRO A 60 -15.11 -11.25 8.29
N ASN A 61 -16.19 -11.29 7.51
CA ASN A 61 -16.13 -11.60 6.08
C ASN A 61 -15.43 -10.52 5.23
N PHE A 62 -15.13 -9.35 5.80
CA PHE A 62 -14.38 -8.29 5.12
C PHE A 62 -12.86 -8.45 5.23
N PHE A 63 -12.37 -9.16 6.24
CA PHE A 63 -10.94 -9.31 6.53
C PHE A 63 -10.44 -10.64 5.96
N VAL A 64 -10.27 -10.68 4.64
CA VAL A 64 -9.91 -11.90 3.91
C VAL A 64 -8.62 -11.70 3.14
N LEU A 65 -7.71 -12.67 3.22
CA LEU A 65 -6.49 -12.66 2.45
C LEU A 65 -6.83 -12.91 0.97
N PRO A 66 -6.46 -11.99 0.05
CA PRO A 66 -6.68 -12.19 -1.38
C PRO A 66 -6.06 -13.53 -1.84
N PRO A 67 -6.74 -14.27 -2.71
CA PRO A 67 -6.37 -15.65 -3.07
C PRO A 67 -4.96 -15.77 -3.62
N GLY A 68 -4.48 -14.77 -4.36
CA GLY A 68 -3.13 -14.71 -4.92
C GLY A 68 -2.01 -14.67 -3.88
N PHE A 69 -2.29 -14.27 -2.64
CA PHE A 69 -1.31 -14.30 -1.55
C PHE A 69 -1.30 -15.63 -0.76
N ARG A 70 -2.30 -16.50 -0.93
CA ARG A 70 -2.42 -17.73 -0.11
C ARG A 70 -1.24 -18.68 -0.30
N THR A 71 -0.77 -18.82 -1.54
CA THR A 71 0.41 -19.63 -1.91
C THR A 71 1.71 -19.09 -1.29
N LEU A 72 1.73 -17.79 -0.99
CA LEU A 72 2.87 -17.06 -0.45
C LEU A 72 2.83 -16.90 1.07
N SER A 73 1.75 -17.33 1.73
CA SER A 73 1.51 -17.12 3.16
C SER A 73 2.71 -17.45 4.05
N HIS A 74 3.41 -18.55 3.76
CA HIS A 74 4.61 -18.98 4.45
C HIS A 74 5.79 -17.99 4.37
N LEU A 75 5.88 -17.21 3.29
CA LEU A 75 6.92 -16.19 3.08
C LEU A 75 6.53 -14.82 3.65
N LEU A 76 5.24 -14.54 3.76
CA LEU A 76 4.72 -13.24 4.18
C LEU A 76 4.73 -13.07 5.69
N GLY A 77 4.46 -14.13 6.44
CA GLY A 77 4.34 -14.10 7.90
C GLY A 77 2.97 -13.59 8.36
N ALA A 78 2.55 -14.04 9.55
CA ALA A 78 1.20 -13.81 10.06
C ALA A 78 0.84 -12.33 10.20
N GLU A 79 1.74 -11.51 10.75
CA GLU A 79 1.47 -10.10 10.98
C GLU A 79 1.28 -9.31 9.67
N PHE A 80 2.01 -9.66 8.61
CA PHE A 80 1.84 -9.03 7.30
C PHE A 80 0.58 -9.52 6.59
N ILE A 81 0.23 -10.80 6.74
CA ILE A 81 -1.04 -11.36 6.25
C ILE A 81 -2.23 -10.58 6.83
N GLU A 82 -2.22 -10.31 8.14
CA GLU A 82 -3.28 -9.52 8.77
C GLU A 82 -3.38 -8.11 8.18
N VAL A 83 -2.24 -7.48 7.86
CA VAL A 83 -2.23 -6.17 7.21
C VAL A 83 -2.82 -6.25 5.79
N LEU A 84 -2.51 -7.30 5.02
CA LEU A 84 -3.10 -7.51 3.69
C LEU A 84 -4.62 -7.71 3.75
N GLU A 85 -5.11 -8.44 4.74
CA GLU A 85 -6.54 -8.58 5.03
C GLU A 85 -7.20 -7.23 5.37
N ASP A 86 -6.52 -6.40 6.17
CA ASP A 86 -7.01 -5.07 6.53
C ASP A 86 -7.05 -4.13 5.31
N ILE A 87 -6.08 -4.25 4.38
CA ILE A 87 -6.10 -3.50 3.11
C ILE A 87 -7.20 -4.01 2.19
N TYR A 88 -7.43 -5.32 2.13
CA TYR A 88 -8.54 -5.89 1.36
C TYR A 88 -9.90 -5.39 1.89
N ALA A 89 -10.07 -5.30 3.22
CA ALA A 89 -11.26 -4.69 3.81
C ALA A 89 -11.42 -3.22 3.37
N LEU A 90 -10.34 -2.41 3.39
CA LEU A 90 -10.35 -1.03 2.87
C LEU A 90 -10.78 -0.97 1.40
N GLN A 91 -10.27 -1.89 0.57
CA GLN A 91 -10.64 -2.02 -0.83
C GLN A 91 -12.14 -2.31 -0.99
N CYS A 92 -12.68 -3.27 -0.24
CA CYS A 92 -14.11 -3.58 -0.28
C CYS A 92 -14.97 -2.37 0.11
N LEU A 93 -14.60 -1.65 1.18
CA LEU A 93 -15.30 -0.42 1.57
C LEU A 93 -15.31 0.62 0.45
N ARG A 94 -14.17 0.78 -0.25
CA ARG A 94 -14.02 1.68 -1.39
C ARG A 94 -14.95 1.29 -2.56
N ASP A 95 -14.96 0.02 -2.92
CA ASP A 95 -15.69 -0.46 -4.10
C ASP A 95 -17.20 -0.61 -3.86
N LEU A 96 -17.64 -0.92 -2.65
CA LEU A 96 -19.07 -1.13 -2.34
C LEU A 96 -19.93 0.14 -2.24
N MET A 97 -19.38 1.34 -2.43
CA MET A 97 -20.11 2.62 -2.24
C MET A 97 -20.73 2.75 -0.83
N LEU A 98 -20.17 2.11 0.22
CA LEU A 98 -20.59 2.44 1.59
C LEU A 98 -20.30 3.92 1.95
N PHE A 99 -19.51 4.59 1.11
CA PHE A 99 -19.47 6.03 0.99
C PHE A 99 -20.70 6.57 0.23
N GLY A 100 -21.89 6.42 0.82
CA GLY A 100 -22.95 7.41 0.62
C GLY A 100 -22.48 8.79 1.11
N LYS A 101 -23.20 9.87 0.75
CA LYS A 101 -22.89 11.27 1.11
C LYS A 101 -22.08 11.40 2.41
N GLU A 102 -20.77 11.60 2.26
CA GLU A 102 -19.81 12.17 3.21
C GLU A 102 -20.20 12.11 4.70
N ASP A 103 -20.51 10.93 5.24
CA ASP A 103 -20.63 10.81 6.69
C ASP A 103 -19.23 10.93 7.28
N VAL A 104 -19.02 12.00 8.04
CA VAL A 104 -17.75 12.35 8.69
C VAL A 104 -17.24 11.19 9.56
N ILE A 105 -18.15 10.42 10.17
CA ILE A 105 -17.83 9.27 11.01
C ILE A 105 -17.24 8.13 10.17
N SER A 106 -17.85 7.82 9.02
CA SER A 106 -17.35 6.82 8.07
C SER A 106 -15.96 7.19 7.52
N MET A 107 -15.74 8.48 7.24
CA MET A 107 -14.43 8.97 6.76
C MET A 107 -13.34 8.92 7.83
N ALA A 108 -13.67 9.22 9.09
CA ALA A 108 -12.74 9.13 10.21
C ALA A 108 -12.34 7.68 10.50
N HIS A 109 -13.29 6.75 10.45
CA HIS A 109 -13.01 5.32 10.63
C HIS A 109 -12.05 4.77 9.57
N VAL A 110 -12.27 5.14 8.30
CA VAL A 110 -11.43 4.72 7.17
C VAL A 110 -10.03 5.35 7.26
N ASP A 111 -9.94 6.60 7.70
CA ASP A 111 -8.65 7.22 7.99
C ASP A 111 -7.88 6.43 9.05
N ASN A 112 -8.53 6.10 10.17
CA ASN A 112 -7.90 5.37 11.26
C ASN A 112 -7.47 3.96 10.83
N GLN A 113 -8.26 3.28 10.00
CA GLN A 113 -7.87 2.00 9.41
C GLN A 113 -6.62 2.15 8.54
N GLN A 114 -6.57 3.17 7.68
CA GLN A 114 -5.38 3.43 6.86
C GLN A 114 -4.17 3.80 7.72
N ALA A 115 -4.34 4.63 8.75
CA ALA A 115 -3.29 4.98 9.71
C ALA A 115 -2.73 3.73 10.39
N SER A 116 -3.61 2.82 10.84
CA SER A 116 -3.23 1.53 11.41
C SER A 116 -2.42 0.67 10.43
N VAL A 117 -2.97 0.44 9.23
CA VAL A 117 -2.31 -0.32 8.15
C VAL A 117 -0.93 0.24 7.84
N GLN A 118 -0.83 1.54 7.56
CA GLN A 118 0.42 2.16 7.12
C GLN A 118 1.46 2.23 8.23
N SER A 119 1.03 2.47 9.48
CA SER A 119 1.93 2.40 10.63
C SER A 119 2.50 0.99 10.83
N ARG A 120 1.67 -0.04 10.67
CA ARG A 120 2.10 -1.45 10.79
C ARG A 120 3.06 -1.83 9.66
N LEU A 121 2.77 -1.45 8.41
CA LEU A 121 3.65 -1.72 7.26
C LEU A 121 5.06 -1.18 7.44
N VAL A 122 5.22 0.03 8.00
CA VAL A 122 6.54 0.63 8.25
C VAL A 122 7.28 -0.07 9.39
N SER A 123 6.54 -0.64 10.35
CA SER A 123 7.12 -1.27 11.54
C SER A 123 7.48 -2.74 11.34
N LEU A 124 6.87 -3.40 10.35
CA LEU A 124 7.10 -4.81 10.07
C LEU A 124 8.47 -5.02 9.41
N PRO A 125 9.25 -6.02 9.85
CA PRO A 125 10.53 -6.32 9.25
C PRO A 125 10.35 -7.01 7.89
N ASN A 126 11.09 -6.53 6.89
CA ASN A 126 11.19 -7.21 5.60
C ASN A 126 12.03 -8.49 5.74
N ARG A 127 11.41 -9.65 5.52
CA ARG A 127 12.07 -10.96 5.68
C ARG A 127 12.79 -11.46 4.43
N SER A 128 12.49 -10.87 3.27
CA SER A 128 13.06 -11.20 1.96
C SER A 128 12.83 -10.04 0.97
N SER A 129 13.51 -10.06 -0.18
CA SER A 129 13.29 -9.04 -1.23
C SER A 129 11.86 -9.05 -1.76
N ILE A 130 11.22 -10.23 -1.84
CA ILE A 130 9.82 -10.36 -2.26
C ILE A 130 8.89 -9.79 -1.19
N SER A 131 9.17 -10.09 0.08
CA SER A 131 8.46 -9.48 1.19
C SER A 131 8.57 -7.96 1.11
N ALA A 132 9.75 -7.40 0.86
CA ALA A 132 9.95 -5.96 0.68
C ALA A 132 9.14 -5.37 -0.49
N CYS A 133 9.15 -6.05 -1.65
CA CYS A 133 8.32 -5.65 -2.80
C CYS A 133 6.83 -5.65 -2.45
N CYS A 134 6.34 -6.70 -1.78
CA CYS A 134 4.96 -6.80 -1.35
C CYS A 134 4.60 -5.72 -0.31
N HIS A 135 5.49 -5.38 0.63
CA HIS A 135 5.26 -4.32 1.61
C HIS A 135 5.11 -2.97 0.92
N LEU A 136 6.00 -2.64 -0.02
CA LEU A 136 5.95 -1.39 -0.77
C LEU A 136 4.70 -1.29 -1.64
N ALA A 137 4.34 -2.38 -2.34
CA ALA A 137 3.11 -2.42 -3.13
C ALA A 137 1.84 -2.36 -2.27
N ALA A 138 1.82 -3.03 -1.12
CA ALA A 138 0.72 -2.97 -0.17
C ALA A 138 0.56 -1.55 0.41
N TYR A 139 1.67 -0.88 0.75
CA TYR A 139 1.64 0.51 1.19
C TYR A 139 1.10 1.40 0.08
N LEU A 140 1.61 1.26 -1.14
CA LEU A 140 1.17 2.02 -2.30
C LEU A 140 -0.33 1.84 -2.56
N CYS A 141 -0.84 0.60 -2.54
CA CYS A 141 -2.27 0.31 -2.61
C CYS A 141 -3.04 1.03 -1.49
N SER A 142 -2.61 0.92 -0.23
CA SER A 142 -3.29 1.56 0.90
C SER A 142 -3.38 3.09 0.75
N THR A 143 -2.34 3.73 0.22
CA THR A 143 -2.33 5.18 -0.08
C THR A 143 -3.32 5.51 -1.20
N MET A 144 -3.38 4.68 -2.24
CA MET A 144 -4.21 4.92 -3.42
C MET A 144 -5.69 4.56 -3.22
N LEU A 145 -6.03 3.73 -2.23
CA LEU A 145 -7.42 3.40 -1.87
C LEU A 145 -8.20 4.59 -1.31
N ARG A 146 -7.51 5.63 -0.81
CA ARG A 146 -8.14 6.86 -0.30
C ARG A 146 -8.18 7.99 -1.34
N CYS A 147 -8.91 9.05 -0.98
CA CYS A 147 -9.29 10.24 -1.74
C CYS A 147 -8.23 10.82 -2.70
N LYS A 148 -8.70 11.58 -3.69
CA LYS A 148 -7.95 12.23 -4.78
C LYS A 148 -6.73 13.05 -4.32
N ILE A 149 -6.71 13.53 -3.07
CA ILE A 149 -5.67 14.42 -2.52
C ILE A 149 -4.29 13.75 -2.47
N TRP A 150 -4.21 12.49 -2.07
CA TRP A 150 -2.91 11.79 -1.96
C TRP A 150 -2.31 11.43 -3.31
N ARG A 151 -3.12 11.41 -4.38
CA ARG A 151 -2.66 11.13 -5.75
C ARG A 151 -1.67 12.19 -6.28
N GLY A 152 -1.73 13.41 -5.74
CA GLY A 152 -0.78 14.49 -6.05
C GLY A 152 0.38 14.64 -5.06
N SER A 153 0.45 13.77 -4.03
CA SER A 153 1.55 13.80 -3.07
C SER A 153 2.80 13.09 -3.59
N THR A 154 3.97 13.37 -3.03
CA THR A 154 5.24 12.72 -3.40
C THR A 154 5.31 11.26 -2.92
N ILE A 155 4.43 10.83 -2.01
CA ILE A 155 4.50 9.51 -1.36
C ILE A 155 4.30 8.35 -2.36
N PRO A 156 3.22 8.30 -3.18
CA PRO A 156 3.06 7.25 -4.19
C PRO A 156 4.26 7.15 -5.14
N SER A 157 4.78 8.30 -5.59
CA SER A 157 5.96 8.34 -6.47
C SER A 157 7.22 7.80 -5.79
N HIS A 158 7.43 8.13 -4.52
CA HIS A 158 8.55 7.63 -3.74
C HIS A 158 8.46 6.12 -3.50
N LEU A 159 7.28 5.62 -3.12
CA LEU A 159 7.04 4.19 -2.92
C LEU A 159 7.18 3.39 -4.22
N SER A 160 6.69 3.94 -5.33
CA SER A 160 6.86 3.36 -6.66
C SER A 160 8.34 3.29 -7.04
N PHE A 161 9.11 4.36 -6.80
CA PHE A 161 10.56 4.33 -7.02
C PHE A 161 11.27 3.26 -6.16
N GLN A 162 10.97 3.19 -4.86
CA GLN A 162 11.54 2.18 -3.98
C GLN A 162 11.18 0.76 -4.43
N LEU A 163 9.94 0.55 -4.86
CA LEU A 163 9.48 -0.74 -5.38
C LEU A 163 10.22 -1.11 -6.66
N LEU A 164 10.45 -0.16 -7.57
CA LEU A 164 11.26 -0.39 -8.76
C LEU A 164 12.68 -0.84 -8.38
N CYS A 165 13.33 -0.15 -7.45
CA CYS A 165 14.67 -0.53 -6.99
C CYS A 165 14.70 -1.93 -6.36
N GLU A 166 13.71 -2.31 -5.55
CA GLU A 166 13.64 -3.65 -4.96
C GLU A 166 13.36 -4.73 -6.01
N LEU A 167 12.50 -4.45 -7.01
CA LEU A 167 12.27 -5.35 -8.14
C LEU A 167 13.53 -5.54 -8.99
N GLU A 168 14.33 -4.49 -9.20
CA GLU A 168 15.61 -4.59 -9.90
C GLU A 168 16.64 -5.42 -9.13
N LYS A 169 16.71 -5.25 -7.81
CA LYS A 169 17.58 -6.09 -6.94
C LYS A 169 17.15 -7.55 -6.96
N ALA A 170 15.85 -7.81 -7.00
CA ALA A 170 15.27 -9.15 -7.00
C ALA A 170 15.12 -9.74 -8.41
N LYS A 171 15.57 -9.08 -9.48
CA LYS A 171 15.22 -9.44 -10.87
C LYS A 171 15.61 -10.88 -11.25
N ASP A 172 16.65 -11.43 -10.64
CA ASP A 172 17.19 -12.77 -10.92
C ASP A 172 16.70 -13.83 -9.93
N ASP A 173 15.79 -13.48 -9.02
CA ASP A 173 15.22 -14.41 -8.05
C ASP A 173 14.31 -15.45 -8.74
N ILE A 174 14.57 -16.73 -8.47
CA ILE A 174 13.84 -17.87 -9.03
C ILE A 174 12.39 -17.95 -8.56
N ILE A 175 12.05 -17.29 -7.45
CA ILE A 175 10.67 -17.33 -6.92
C ILE A 175 9.71 -16.64 -7.90
N TRP A 176 10.18 -15.67 -8.70
CA TRP A 176 9.37 -15.04 -9.73
C TRP A 176 8.91 -16.01 -10.81
N ASP A 177 9.66 -17.08 -11.08
CA ASP A 177 9.29 -18.12 -12.05
C ASP A 177 8.08 -18.92 -11.55
N ASN A 178 7.97 -19.08 -10.23
CA ASN A 178 6.86 -19.79 -9.57
C ASN A 178 5.66 -18.87 -9.30
N GLN A 179 5.84 -17.55 -9.33
CA GLN A 179 4.83 -16.57 -8.93
C GLN A 179 4.67 -15.44 -9.97
N PRO A 180 4.42 -15.78 -11.26
CA PRO A 180 4.36 -14.78 -12.33
C PRO A 180 3.16 -13.83 -12.17
N GLY A 181 2.06 -14.29 -11.55
CA GLY A 181 0.91 -13.45 -11.22
C GLY A 181 1.24 -12.35 -10.21
N LEU A 182 2.05 -12.67 -9.17
CA LEU A 182 2.51 -11.68 -8.20
C LEU A 182 3.42 -10.65 -8.89
N LEU A 183 4.36 -11.12 -9.71
CA LEU A 183 5.25 -10.23 -10.45
C LEU A 183 4.46 -9.29 -11.37
N ALA A 184 3.44 -9.81 -12.08
CA ALA A 184 2.54 -8.99 -12.88
C ALA A 184 1.85 -7.93 -12.01
N TRP A 185 1.29 -8.32 -10.85
CA TRP A 185 0.66 -7.37 -9.95
C TRP A 185 1.61 -6.25 -9.47
N LEU A 186 2.81 -6.61 -9.01
CA LEU A 186 3.82 -5.65 -8.54
C LEU A 186 4.24 -4.66 -9.64
N LEU A 187 4.48 -5.15 -10.86
CA LEU A 187 4.91 -4.30 -11.98
C LEU A 187 3.81 -3.33 -12.42
N HIS A 188 2.55 -3.78 -12.51
CA HIS A 188 1.46 -2.90 -12.93
C HIS A 188 1.04 -1.91 -11.85
N ILE A 189 0.96 -2.33 -10.58
CA ILE A 189 0.66 -1.40 -9.47
C ILE A 189 1.77 -0.36 -9.33
N GLY A 190 3.03 -0.80 -9.33
CA GLY A 190 4.18 0.11 -9.23
C GLY A 190 4.24 1.10 -10.40
N GLY A 191 4.13 0.60 -11.64
CA GLY A 191 4.20 1.40 -12.86
C GLY A 191 3.02 2.34 -13.04
N ALA A 192 1.80 1.90 -12.71
CA ALA A 192 0.59 2.72 -12.83
C ALA A 192 0.65 4.00 -11.97
N PHE A 193 1.24 3.89 -10.78
CA PHE A 193 1.37 5.00 -9.83
C PHE A 193 2.76 5.67 -9.85
N ALA A 194 3.63 5.26 -10.78
CA ALA A 194 4.87 5.96 -11.07
C ALA A 194 4.57 7.29 -11.79
N PRO A 195 5.28 8.39 -11.44
CA PRO A 195 5.23 9.60 -12.23
C PRO A 195 5.84 9.35 -13.62
N THR A 196 5.37 10.08 -14.63
CA THR A 196 5.97 10.03 -15.97
C THR A 196 7.46 10.39 -15.91
N GLY A 197 8.28 9.72 -16.72
CA GLY A 197 9.74 9.85 -16.71
C GLY A 197 10.44 8.55 -16.35
N SER A 198 11.64 8.65 -15.76
CA SER A 198 12.56 7.52 -15.57
C SER A 198 11.97 6.37 -14.77
N ILE A 199 11.19 6.65 -13.73
CA ILE A 199 10.60 5.62 -12.87
C ILE A 199 9.59 4.79 -13.68
N ARG A 200 8.63 5.45 -14.35
CA ARG A 200 7.63 4.77 -15.19
C ARG A 200 8.28 4.01 -16.35
N SER A 201 9.28 4.60 -17.00
CA SER A 201 10.07 3.91 -18.04
C SER A 201 10.80 2.68 -17.51
N GLY A 202 11.34 2.71 -16.29
CA GLY A 202 11.96 1.55 -15.65
C GLY A 202 10.99 0.39 -15.49
N TYR A 203 9.76 0.66 -15.06
CA TYR A 203 8.70 -0.36 -15.01
C TYR A 203 8.36 -0.91 -16.40
N VAL A 204 8.26 -0.06 -17.43
CA VAL A 204 8.03 -0.51 -18.81
C VAL A 204 9.14 -1.47 -19.27
N VAL A 205 10.41 -1.13 -19.01
CA VAL A 205 11.56 -1.97 -19.37
C VAL A 205 11.52 -3.31 -18.64
N LEU A 206 11.28 -3.31 -17.32
CA LEU A 206 11.17 -4.57 -16.56
C LEU A 206 10.00 -5.43 -17.06
N LEU A 207 8.87 -4.81 -17.39
CA LEU A 207 7.70 -5.50 -17.88
C LEU A 207 7.95 -6.12 -19.27
N GLN A 208 8.60 -5.39 -20.17
CA GLN A 208 9.01 -5.90 -21.48
C GLN A 208 10.00 -7.07 -21.37
N LEU A 209 10.99 -6.97 -20.49
CA LEU A 209 11.94 -8.06 -20.23
C LEU A 209 11.23 -9.32 -19.75
N ASN A 210 10.29 -9.16 -18.80
CA ASN A 210 9.57 -10.29 -18.22
C ASN A 210 8.48 -10.84 -19.15
N ARG A 211 7.92 -10.05 -20.07
CA ARG A 211 6.96 -10.54 -21.09
C ARG A 211 7.52 -11.62 -22.00
N ASN A 212 8.80 -11.53 -22.34
CA ASN A 212 9.46 -12.52 -23.18
C ASN A 212 9.92 -13.77 -22.40
N THR A 213 9.85 -13.71 -21.06
CA THR A 213 10.32 -14.76 -20.15
C THR A 213 9.20 -15.20 -19.20
N ARG A 214 9.16 -14.69 -17.97
CA ARG A 214 8.30 -15.15 -16.86
C ARG A 214 6.81 -14.88 -17.05
N LEU A 215 6.47 -13.81 -17.75
CA LEU A 215 5.09 -13.40 -18.04
C LEU A 215 4.63 -13.85 -19.42
N ARG A 216 5.43 -14.67 -20.12
CA ARG A 216 5.13 -15.09 -21.48
C ARG A 216 3.84 -15.88 -21.54
N GLY A 217 2.87 -15.36 -22.30
CA GLY A 217 1.56 -15.97 -22.46
C GLY A 217 0.66 -15.92 -21.23
N LEU A 218 1.10 -15.26 -20.14
CA LEU A 218 0.30 -15.15 -18.91
C LEU A 218 -0.98 -14.32 -19.14
N TYR A 219 -0.85 -13.25 -19.91
CA TYR A 219 -1.96 -12.43 -20.38
C TYR A 219 -1.59 -11.73 -21.69
N THR A 220 -2.56 -11.56 -22.58
CA THR A 220 -2.41 -10.84 -23.85
C THR A 220 -3.46 -9.74 -24.03
N THR A 221 -4.51 -9.77 -23.19
CA THR A 221 -5.64 -8.85 -23.24
C THR A 221 -5.80 -8.17 -21.88
N TRP A 222 -6.46 -7.00 -21.87
CA TRP A 222 -6.78 -6.30 -20.64
C TRP A 222 -7.62 -7.15 -19.67
N PRO A 223 -8.70 -7.85 -20.10
CA PRO A 223 -9.44 -8.74 -19.22
C PRO A 223 -8.58 -9.85 -18.60
N GLY A 224 -7.67 -10.45 -19.37
CA GLY A 224 -6.78 -11.50 -18.86
C GLY A 224 -5.81 -10.97 -17.80
N LEU A 225 -5.29 -9.75 -17.96
CA LEU A 225 -4.52 -9.09 -16.91
C LEU A 225 -5.39 -8.81 -15.67
N LEU A 226 -6.59 -8.27 -15.88
CA LEU A 226 -7.49 -7.89 -14.80
C LEU A 226 -7.83 -9.09 -13.90
N ASP A 227 -8.06 -10.26 -14.49
CA ASP A 227 -8.32 -11.51 -13.75
C ASP A 227 -7.16 -11.89 -12.81
N ILE A 228 -5.91 -11.61 -13.22
CA ILE A 228 -4.71 -11.82 -12.41
C ILE A 228 -4.64 -10.78 -11.30
N LEU A 229 -4.81 -9.50 -11.62
CA LEU A 229 -4.70 -8.40 -10.65
C LEU A 229 -5.74 -8.55 -9.52
N LYS A 230 -6.94 -9.02 -9.85
CA LYS A 230 -8.02 -9.33 -8.90
C LYS A 230 -7.71 -10.45 -7.92
N GLN A 231 -6.70 -11.27 -8.18
CA GLN A 231 -6.25 -12.26 -7.20
C GLN A 231 -5.52 -11.61 -6.02
N PHE A 232 -5.06 -10.37 -6.17
CA PHE A 232 -4.32 -9.61 -5.17
C PHE A 232 -5.17 -8.40 -4.69
N ILE A 233 -4.53 -7.36 -4.15
CA ILE A 233 -5.23 -6.12 -3.80
C ILE A 233 -5.57 -5.37 -5.09
N TRP A 234 -6.85 -5.16 -5.34
CA TRP A 234 -7.39 -4.52 -6.55
C TRP A 234 -8.70 -3.77 -6.29
N SER A 235 -8.69 -2.44 -6.37
CA SER A 235 -9.92 -1.64 -6.37
C SER A 235 -10.25 -1.17 -7.77
N GLU A 236 -11.47 -1.50 -8.24
CA GLU A 236 -11.94 -1.05 -9.55
C GLU A 236 -12.04 0.47 -9.60
N LYS A 237 -12.48 1.11 -8.51
CA LYS A 237 -12.65 2.57 -8.48
C LYS A 237 -11.36 3.33 -8.28
N ALA A 238 -10.40 2.75 -7.55
CA ALA A 238 -9.19 3.46 -7.18
C ALA A 238 -8.07 3.26 -8.21
N PHE A 239 -7.99 2.10 -8.86
CA PHE A 239 -6.82 1.69 -9.63
C PHE A 239 -7.07 1.51 -11.13
N ALA A 240 -8.28 1.12 -11.54
CA ALA A 240 -8.54 0.62 -12.90
C ALA A 240 -8.10 1.60 -13.99
N GLU A 241 -8.46 2.88 -13.88
CA GLU A 241 -8.10 3.92 -14.84
C GLU A 241 -6.57 4.06 -15.00
N GLN A 242 -5.85 4.23 -13.90
CA GLN A 242 -4.40 4.46 -13.92
C GLN A 242 -3.64 3.24 -14.43
N VAL A 243 -4.09 2.04 -14.03
CA VAL A 243 -3.47 0.78 -14.44
C VAL A 243 -3.78 0.45 -15.89
N GLN A 244 -4.98 0.76 -16.38
CA GLN A 244 -5.33 0.59 -17.79
C GLN A 244 -4.52 1.50 -18.70
N VAL A 245 -4.32 2.77 -18.29
CA VAL A 245 -3.45 3.70 -19.02
C VAL A 245 -2.01 3.16 -19.08
N PHE A 246 -1.47 2.71 -17.95
CA PHE A 246 -0.12 2.11 -17.93
C PHE A 246 -0.02 0.82 -18.77
N TRP A 247 -1.06 -0.02 -18.74
CA TRP A 247 -1.13 -1.22 -19.56
C TRP A 247 -1.07 -0.87 -21.06
N GLN A 248 -1.86 0.11 -21.51
CA GLN A 248 -1.85 0.57 -22.90
C GLN A 248 -0.47 1.07 -23.32
N GLU A 249 0.19 1.89 -22.49
CA GLU A 249 1.57 2.36 -22.77
C GLU A 249 2.57 1.22 -22.97
N CYS A 250 2.39 0.09 -22.29
CA CYS A 250 3.29 -1.05 -22.42
C CYS A 250 3.00 -1.91 -23.66
N PHE A 251 1.82 -1.79 -24.29
CA PHE A 251 1.39 -2.63 -25.43
C PHE A 251 1.36 -1.88 -26.77
N VAL A 252 1.69 -0.59 -26.78
CA VAL A 252 1.88 0.23 -27.99
C VAL A 252 3.34 0.19 -28.44
#